data_AF-A0A0A1FG09-F1
#
_entry.id   AF-A0A0A1FG09-F1
#
_cell.length_a   1.000
_cell.length_b   1.000
_cell.length_c   1.000
_cell.angle_alpha   90.00
_cell.angle_beta   90.00
_cell.angle_gamma   90.00
#
_symmetry.space_group_name_H-M   'P 1'
#
loop_
_entity.id
_entity.type
_entity.pdbx_description
1 polymer ?
#
loop_
_entity_poly.entity_id
_entity_poly.type
_entity_poly.pdbx_seq_one_letter_code
_entity_poly.pdbx_strand_id
1 'polypeptide(L)'
;MVNQQRAGFVVVKPGPDQLLLDHLYIRPDCQGQGIGAAVLEKIFAEADAQAMPLRVGALRDSDSNRFYQRHGFQFLSEEEWDIYYIRSPR
;
A
#
# COMPACT_ATOMS: atom_id res chain seq x y z
N MET A 1 -13.70 -2.63 -8.33
CA MET A 1 -14.94 -3.45 -8.42
C MET A 1 -14.56 -4.79 -9.02
N VAL A 2 -15.11 -5.90 -8.55
CA VAL A 2 -15.00 -7.24 -9.18
C VAL A 2 -16.42 -7.73 -9.42
N ASN A 3 -16.75 -8.19 -10.63
CA ASN A 3 -18.10 -8.60 -11.01
C ASN A 3 -19.18 -7.57 -10.61
N GLN A 4 -18.91 -6.28 -10.86
CA GLN A 4 -19.76 -5.14 -10.48
C GLN A 4 -20.06 -5.00 -8.96
N GLN A 5 -19.32 -5.69 -8.11
CA GLN A 5 -19.37 -5.52 -6.65
C GLN A 5 -18.14 -4.78 -6.12
N ARG A 6 -18.33 -4.05 -5.01
CA ARG A 6 -17.23 -3.39 -4.30
C ARG A 6 -16.36 -4.46 -3.66
N ALA A 7 -15.11 -4.55 -4.13
CA ALA A 7 -14.12 -5.50 -3.63
C ALA A 7 -13.31 -4.95 -2.45
N GLY A 8 -13.35 -3.64 -2.21
CA GLY A 8 -12.50 -2.99 -1.24
C GLY A 8 -12.45 -1.48 -1.43
N PHE A 9 -11.50 -0.83 -0.77
CA PHE A 9 -11.18 0.58 -0.95
C PHE A 9 -9.71 0.85 -0.65
N VAL A 10 -9.24 2.01 -1.12
CA VAL A 10 -7.90 2.51 -0.88
C VAL A 10 -7.98 4.00 -0.57
N VAL A 11 -7.11 4.46 0.33
CA VAL A 11 -6.94 5.88 0.68
C VAL A 11 -5.48 6.22 0.56
N VAL A 12 -5.17 7.20 -0.29
CA VAL A 12 -3.85 7.80 -0.40
C VAL A 12 -3.97 9.26 -0.02
N LYS A 13 -3.12 9.72 0.91
CA LYS A 13 -3.08 11.11 1.36
C LYS A 13 -1.81 11.78 0.83
N PRO A 14 -1.90 12.96 0.20
CA PRO A 14 -0.72 13.74 -0.13
C PRO A 14 -0.09 14.30 1.14
N GLY A 15 1.23 14.27 1.21
CA GLY A 15 2.04 14.97 2.20
C GLY A 15 3.05 15.90 1.51
N PRO A 16 3.82 16.71 2.26
CA PRO A 16 4.74 17.68 1.67
C PRO A 16 5.79 17.05 0.75
N ASP A 17 6.41 15.94 1.18
CA ASP A 17 7.53 15.31 0.48
C ASP A 17 7.29 13.82 0.18
N GLN A 18 6.06 13.33 0.38
CA GLN A 18 5.70 11.92 0.22
C GLN A 18 4.19 11.73 0.08
N LEU A 19 3.78 10.63 -0.51
CA LEU A 19 2.42 10.11 -0.43
C LEU A 19 2.32 9.12 0.75
N LEU A 20 1.17 9.08 1.40
CA LEU A 20 0.85 8.09 2.44
C LEU A 20 -0.26 7.18 1.94
N LEU A 21 0.05 5.89 1.78
CA LEU A 21 -0.97 4.83 1.68
C LEU A 21 -1.55 4.61 3.09
N ASP A 22 -2.65 5.31 3.36
CA ASP A 22 -3.28 5.37 4.67
C ASP A 22 -4.17 4.15 4.93
N HIS A 23 -4.88 3.69 3.89
CA HIS A 23 -5.71 2.51 3.98
C HIS A 23 -5.68 1.71 2.68
N LEU A 24 -5.59 0.39 2.79
CA LEU A 24 -5.85 -0.55 1.71
C LEU A 24 -6.59 -1.75 2.28
N TYR A 25 -7.88 -1.85 1.99
CA TYR A 25 -8.70 -2.96 2.43
C TYR A 25 -9.38 -3.63 1.26
N ILE A 26 -9.27 -4.96 1.23
CA ILE A 26 -9.93 -5.82 0.24
C ILE A 26 -10.74 -6.83 1.03
N ARG A 27 -11.99 -7.05 0.62
CA ARG A 27 -12.87 -8.05 1.22
C ARG A 27 -12.17 -9.41 1.24
N PRO A 28 -12.29 -10.21 2.31
CA PRO A 28 -11.62 -11.51 2.42
C PRO A 28 -11.85 -12.44 1.22
N ASP A 29 -13.07 -12.49 0.68
CA ASP A 29 -13.44 -13.30 -0.48
C ASP A 29 -12.86 -12.82 -1.82
N CYS A 30 -12.29 -11.62 -1.84
CA CYS A 30 -11.61 -11.01 -2.98
C CYS A 30 -10.08 -11.01 -2.83
N GLN A 31 -9.54 -11.47 -1.69
CA GLN A 31 -8.09 -11.53 -1.45
C GLN A 31 -7.43 -12.68 -2.21
N GLY A 32 -6.10 -12.63 -2.37
CA GLY A 32 -5.33 -13.65 -3.09
C GLY A 32 -5.49 -13.65 -4.62
N GLN A 33 -6.30 -12.74 -5.17
CA GLN A 33 -6.62 -12.66 -6.60
C GLN A 33 -5.84 -11.56 -7.35
N GLY A 34 -4.76 -11.03 -6.75
CA GLY A 34 -3.94 -9.97 -7.37
C GLY A 34 -4.55 -8.56 -7.34
N ILE A 35 -5.74 -8.36 -6.77
CA ILE A 35 -6.41 -7.05 -6.70
C ILE A 35 -5.55 -6.01 -5.98
N GLY A 36 -4.95 -6.36 -4.84
CA GLY A 36 -4.09 -5.46 -4.08
C GLY A 36 -2.86 -5.04 -4.87
N ALA A 37 -2.25 -5.97 -5.60
CA ALA A 37 -1.11 -5.70 -6.47
C ALA A 37 -1.50 -4.70 -7.57
N ALA A 38 -2.62 -4.95 -8.27
CA ALA A 38 -3.11 -4.05 -9.32
C ALA A 38 -3.48 -2.65 -8.80
N VAL A 39 -3.95 -2.54 -7.54
CA VAL A 39 -4.18 -1.25 -6.89
C VAL A 39 -2.85 -0.55 -6.59
N LEU A 40 -1.86 -1.25 -6.04
CA LEU A 40 -0.54 -0.69 -5.77
C LEU A 40 0.17 -0.22 -7.04
N GLU A 41 0.09 -0.97 -8.13
CA GLU A 41 0.69 -0.59 -9.42
C GLU A 41 0.20 0.78 -9.92
N LYS A 42 -1.10 1.07 -9.75
CA LYS A 42 -1.66 2.38 -10.11
C LYS A 42 -1.14 3.50 -9.22
N ILE A 43 -1.09 3.25 -7.91
CA ILE A 43 -0.58 4.22 -6.94
C ILE A 43 0.91 4.48 -7.16
N PHE A 44 1.67 3.43 -7.50
CA PHE A 44 3.09 3.56 -7.85
C PHE A 44 3.28 4.42 -9.09
N ALA A 45 2.48 4.21 -10.14
CA ALA A 45 2.56 5.05 -11.33
C ALA A 45 2.27 6.54 -11.02
N GLU A 46 1.30 6.82 -10.15
CA GLU A 46 1.00 8.19 -9.70
C GLU A 46 2.13 8.79 -8.84
N ALA A 47 2.73 7.99 -7.95
CA ALA A 47 3.85 8.39 -7.10
C ALA A 47 5.12 8.65 -7.94
N ASP A 48 5.42 7.76 -8.88
CA ASP A 48 6.55 7.83 -9.81
C ASP A 48 6.42 9.08 -10.70
N ALA A 49 5.22 9.33 -11.25
CA ALA A 49 4.95 10.53 -12.07
C ALA A 49 5.13 11.86 -11.30
N GLN A 50 4.95 11.85 -9.98
CA GLN A 50 5.15 13.01 -9.11
C GLN A 50 6.55 13.07 -8.50
N ALA A 51 7.41 12.08 -8.77
CA ALA A 51 8.70 11.90 -8.09
C ALA A 51 8.58 11.90 -6.55
N MET A 52 7.47 11.34 -6.03
CA MET A 52 7.20 11.29 -4.60
C MET A 52 7.37 9.87 -4.05
N PRO A 53 8.09 9.69 -2.92
CA PRO A 53 8.08 8.43 -2.17
C PRO A 53 6.68 8.10 -1.67
N LEU A 54 6.38 6.81 -1.53
CA LEU A 54 5.14 6.31 -0.94
C LEU A 54 5.45 5.59 0.38
N ARG A 55 4.80 6.01 1.47
CA ARG A 55 4.89 5.36 2.78
C ARG A 55 3.63 4.59 3.14
N VAL A 56 3.79 3.56 3.96
CA VAL A 56 2.69 2.78 4.51
C VAL A 56 3.04 2.28 5.91
N GLY A 57 2.05 2.19 6.79
CA GLY A 57 2.15 1.52 8.09
C GLY A 57 1.35 0.21 8.10
N ALA A 58 1.83 -0.79 8.83
CA ALA A 58 1.13 -2.04 9.03
C ALA A 58 1.39 -2.60 10.44
N LEU A 59 0.37 -3.20 11.06
CA LEU A 59 0.54 -3.88 12.34
C LEU A 59 1.63 -4.97 12.25
N ARG A 60 2.50 -5.08 13.27
CA ARG A 60 3.67 -5.98 13.30
C ARG A 60 3.40 -7.42 12.83
N ASP A 61 2.28 -8.00 13.26
CA ASP A 61 1.95 -9.39 12.97
C ASP A 61 0.95 -9.57 11.80
N SER A 62 0.71 -8.50 11.04
CA SER A 62 -0.19 -8.56 9.88
C SER A 62 0.47 -9.26 8.68
N ASP A 63 -0.32 -10.05 7.94
CA ASP A 63 0.07 -10.57 6.63
C ASP A 63 0.40 -9.46 5.62
N SER A 64 -0.09 -8.24 5.87
CA SER A 64 0.22 -7.04 5.08
C SER A 64 1.71 -6.75 5.00
N ASN A 65 2.50 -7.09 6.02
CA ASN A 65 3.95 -6.89 6.03
C ASN A 65 4.63 -7.60 4.85
N ARG A 66 4.33 -8.90 4.68
CA ARG A 66 4.87 -9.70 3.58
C ARG A 66 4.37 -9.19 2.23
N PHE A 67 3.13 -8.72 2.18
CA PHE A 67 2.54 -8.13 0.98
C PHE A 67 3.32 -6.88 0.55
N TYR A 68 3.50 -5.89 1.43
CA TYR A 68 4.21 -4.66 1.10
C TYR A 68 5.67 -4.90 0.69
N GLN A 69 6.40 -5.73 1.45
CA GLN A 69 7.79 -6.07 1.13
C GLN A 69 7.94 -6.68 -0.28
N ARG A 70 7.06 -7.62 -0.65
CA ARG A 70 7.06 -8.23 -2.00
C ARG A 70 6.76 -7.23 -3.11
N HIS A 71 6.06 -6.14 -2.82
CA HIS A 71 5.75 -5.07 -3.75
C HIS A 71 6.80 -3.94 -3.77
N GLY A 72 7.98 -4.17 -3.19
CA GLY A 72 9.13 -3.28 -3.29
C GLY A 72 9.16 -2.15 -2.26
N PHE A 73 8.29 -2.21 -1.25
CA PHE A 73 8.45 -1.38 -0.07
C PHE A 73 9.64 -1.88 0.78
N GLN A 74 10.44 -0.96 1.28
CA GLN A 74 11.58 -1.21 2.15
C GLN A 74 11.24 -0.79 3.58
N PHE A 75 11.79 -1.52 4.56
CA PHE A 75 11.65 -1.16 5.98
C PHE A 75 12.19 0.26 6.21
N LEU A 76 11.46 1.05 6.99
CA LEU A 76 11.86 2.40 7.36
C LEU A 76 12.04 2.55 8.88
N SER A 77 11.02 2.16 9.64
CA SER A 77 11.02 2.24 11.11
C SER A 77 9.94 1.32 11.67
N GLU A 78 9.95 1.12 12.98
CA GLU A 78 8.89 0.43 13.70
C GLU A 78 8.64 1.10 15.05
N GLU A 79 7.41 0.99 15.53
CA GLU A 79 6.93 1.43 16.84
C GLU A 79 6.29 0.24 17.55
N GLU A 80 5.80 0.39 18.78
CA GLU A 80 5.29 -0.73 19.59
C GLU A 80 4.34 -1.66 18.81
N TRP A 81 3.45 -1.10 17.98
CA TRP A 81 2.42 -1.86 17.26
C TRP A 81 2.60 -1.93 15.75
N ASP A 82 3.26 -0.94 15.16
CA ASP A 82 3.30 -0.73 13.72
C ASP A 82 4.73 -0.84 13.15
N ILE A 83 4.81 -1.36 11.94
CA ILE A 83 5.99 -1.31 11.08
C ILE A 83 5.69 -0.37 9.93
N TYR A 84 6.60 0.56 9.70
CA TYR A 84 6.53 1.52 8.61
C TYR A 84 7.49 1.15 7.50
N TYR A 85 6.98 1.26 6.28
CA TYR A 85 7.73 1.00 5.07
C TYR A 85 7.68 2.19 4.11
N ILE A 86 8.64 2.24 3.19
CA ILE A 86 8.73 3.26 2.16
C ILE A 86 9.13 2.66 0.81
N ARG A 87 8.56 3.18 -0.28
CA ARG A 87 8.98 2.90 -1.65
C ARG A 87 9.43 4.21 -2.28
N SER A 88 10.67 4.28 -2.74
CA SER A 88 11.16 5.42 -3.54
C SER A 88 10.54 5.41 -4.95
N PRO A 89 10.31 6.59 -5.55
CA PRO A 89 9.84 6.67 -6.91
C PRO A 89 10.89 6.12 -7.88
N ARG A 90 10.47 5.62 -9.03
CA ARG A 90 11.33 5.07 -10.09
C ARG A 90 11.40 5.95 -11.32
#